data_AF-A0A2E2AD15-F1
#
_entry.id   AF-A0A2E2AD15-F1
#
_cell.length_a   1.000
_cell.length_b   1.000
_cell.length_c   1.000
_cell.angle_alpha   90.00
_cell.angle_beta   90.00
_cell.angle_gamma   90.00
#
_symmetry.space_group_name_H-M   'P 1'
#
loop_
_entity.id
_entity.type
_entity.pdbx_description
1 polymer ?
#
loop_
_entity_poly.entity_id
_entity_poly.type
_entity_poly.pdbx_seq_one_letter_code
_entity_poly.pdbx_strand_id
1 'polypeptide(L)'
;MATKEKAKRNVQRKRKPKILAVINDACTGCGGSPICITECPVDLCMFEVDNPDAPAFNRVHVDPLLCIGCKKCITKGPMDTLLEGCPWDAIDMLPLEAYEAEYGTLPY
;
A
#
# COMPACT_ATOMS: atom_id res chain seq x y z
N MET A 1 25.02 13.00 2.95
CA MET A 1 23.94 13.77 3.59
C MET A 1 22.96 12.79 4.20
N ALA A 2 22.99 12.59 5.52
CA ALA A 2 22.09 11.65 6.19
C ALA A 2 20.70 12.28 6.32
N THR A 3 19.78 11.91 5.43
CA THR A 3 18.36 12.24 5.57
C THR A 3 17.80 11.50 6.78
N LYS A 4 17.45 12.25 7.84
CA LYS A 4 16.73 11.73 9.01
C LYS A 4 15.62 10.78 8.58
N GLU A 5 15.67 9.53 9.05
CA GLU A 5 14.53 8.62 9.01
C GLU A 5 13.35 9.31 9.70
N LYS A 6 12.35 9.72 8.90
CA LYS A 6 11.09 10.24 9.44
C LYS A 6 10.40 9.08 10.12
N ALA A 7 10.15 9.19 11.42
CA ALA A 7 9.29 8.28 12.16
C ALA A 7 8.00 8.03 11.36
N LYS A 8 7.68 6.74 11.15
CA LYS A 8 6.46 6.33 10.46
C LYS A 8 5.26 6.87 11.26
N ARG A 9 4.29 7.40 10.53
CA ARG A 9 3.09 8.03 11.12
C ARG A 9 1.92 7.08 10.98
N ASN A 10 1.15 6.91 12.04
CA ASN A 10 -0.08 6.09 12.07
C ASN A 10 -1.36 6.96 12.03
N VAL A 11 -1.23 8.29 12.12
CA VAL A 11 -2.39 9.18 12.31
C VAL A 11 -3.24 9.29 11.05
N GLN A 12 -4.57 9.21 11.21
CA GLN A 12 -5.54 9.50 10.16
C GLN A 12 -5.23 10.83 9.47
N ARG A 13 -5.18 10.77 8.14
CA ARG A 13 -4.88 11.93 7.31
C ARG A 13 -5.97 12.99 7.44
N LYS A 14 -5.56 14.25 7.63
CA LYS A 14 -6.49 15.40 7.71
C LYS A 14 -7.00 15.88 6.33
N ARG A 15 -6.43 15.38 5.23
CA ARG A 15 -6.75 15.83 3.86
C ARG A 15 -7.04 14.61 2.98
N LYS A 16 -8.01 14.76 2.08
CA LYS A 16 -8.30 13.79 1.02
C LYS A 16 -7.07 13.66 0.10
N PRO A 17 -6.48 12.47 -0.09
CA PRO A 17 -5.46 12.29 -1.10
C PRO A 17 -6.09 12.35 -2.50
N LYS A 18 -5.27 12.59 -3.53
CA LYS A 18 -5.73 12.51 -4.91
C LYS A 18 -5.80 11.07 -5.41
N ILE A 19 -4.94 10.21 -4.89
CA ILE A 19 -4.74 8.83 -5.32
C ILE A 19 -4.60 7.92 -4.10
N LEU A 20 -5.03 6.68 -4.26
CA LEU A 20 -5.02 5.60 -3.28
C LEU A 20 -4.40 4.36 -3.91
N ALA A 21 -3.66 3.60 -3.10
CA ALA A 21 -3.20 2.28 -3.49
C ALA A 21 -4.29 1.27 -3.14
N VAL A 22 -4.67 0.43 -4.10
CA VAL A 22 -5.56 -0.72 -3.95
C VAL A 22 -4.79 -1.95 -4.35
N ILE A 23 -5.01 -3.06 -3.65
CA ILE A 23 -4.35 -4.32 -3.97
C ILE A 23 -5.34 -5.24 -4.65
N ASN A 24 -4.92 -5.81 -5.77
CA ASN A 24 -5.72 -6.74 -6.56
C ASN A 24 -5.43 -8.20 -6.18
N ASP A 25 -6.09 -9.11 -6.88
CA ASP A 25 -6.04 -10.53 -6.57
C ASP A 25 -4.72 -11.22 -6.94
N ALA A 26 -3.86 -10.57 -7.72
CA ALA A 26 -2.54 -11.08 -8.09
C ALA A 26 -1.51 -10.99 -6.93
N CYS A 27 -1.86 -10.36 -5.81
CA CYS A 27 -0.96 -10.24 -4.67
C CYS A 27 -0.77 -11.59 -3.95
N THR A 28 0.48 -12.02 -3.89
CA THR A 28 0.93 -13.24 -3.17
C THR A 28 1.69 -12.92 -1.89
N GLY A 29 1.59 -11.68 -1.39
CA GLY A 29 2.24 -11.24 -0.15
C GLY A 29 3.78 -11.33 -0.20
N CYS A 30 4.35 -11.33 -1.41
CA CYS A 30 5.77 -11.55 -1.65
C CYS A 30 6.34 -12.78 -0.89
N GLY A 31 5.53 -13.83 -0.72
CA GLY A 31 5.94 -15.04 0.00
C GLY A 31 6.11 -14.85 1.52
N GLY A 32 5.35 -13.94 2.14
CA GLY A 32 5.41 -13.66 3.57
C GLY A 32 6.45 -12.60 3.96
N SER A 33 7.02 -11.89 2.96
CA SER A 33 7.89 -10.73 3.20
C SER A 33 7.43 -9.53 2.36
N PRO A 34 6.31 -8.88 2.74
CA PRO A 34 5.73 -7.80 1.96
C PRO A 34 6.57 -6.51 2.06
N ILE A 35 7.41 -6.28 1.04
CA ILE A 35 8.25 -5.09 0.89
C ILE A 35 7.41 -3.79 0.94
N CYS A 36 6.19 -3.84 0.42
CA CYS A 36 5.28 -2.70 0.42
C CYS A 36 4.90 -2.24 1.84
N ILE A 37 4.82 -3.15 2.82
CA ILE A 37 4.58 -2.83 4.23
C ILE A 37 5.84 -2.23 4.87
N THR A 38 7.01 -2.82 4.59
CA THR A 38 8.28 -2.38 5.20
C THR A 38 8.70 -1.00 4.72
N GLU A 39 8.56 -0.72 3.43
CA GLU A 39 8.94 0.55 2.79
C GLU A 39 7.88 1.65 2.89
N CYS A 40 6.67 1.32 3.38
CA CYS A 40 5.62 2.32 3.55
C CYS A 40 6.03 3.35 4.62
N PRO A 41 5.96 4.66 4.33
CA PRO A 41 6.27 5.71 5.30
C PRO A 41 5.16 5.91 6.35
N VAL A 42 4.05 5.20 6.22
CA VAL A 42 2.89 5.26 7.11
C VAL A 42 2.75 3.91 7.79
N ASP A 43 2.75 3.91 9.12
CA ASP A 43 2.55 2.69 9.92
C ASP A 43 1.10 2.23 9.80
N LEU A 44 0.91 0.90 9.75
CA LEU A 44 -0.39 0.24 9.59
C LEU A 44 -1.16 0.60 8.31
N CYS A 45 -0.56 1.33 7.38
CA CYS A 45 -1.18 1.62 6.10
C CYS A 45 -1.43 0.37 5.25
N MET A 46 -0.64 -0.68 5.46
CA MET A 46 -0.76 -1.95 4.76
C MET A 46 -0.59 -3.08 5.77
N PHE A 47 -1.36 -4.15 5.63
CA PHE A 47 -1.34 -5.31 6.52
C PHE A 47 -1.60 -6.59 5.73
N GLU A 48 -1.11 -7.72 6.24
CA GLU A 48 -1.36 -9.03 5.63
C GLU A 48 -2.74 -9.55 6.04
N VAL A 49 -3.45 -10.11 5.07
CA VAL A 49 -4.74 -10.79 5.22
C VAL A 49 -4.66 -12.15 4.55
N ASP A 50 -5.37 -13.13 5.10
CA ASP A 50 -5.44 -14.45 4.49
C ASP A 50 -6.11 -14.36 3.11
N ASN A 51 -5.51 -14.97 2.09
CA ASN A 51 -6.09 -15.00 0.76
C ASN A 51 -6.99 -16.26 0.60
N PRO A 52 -8.32 -16.09 0.42
CA PRO A 52 -9.21 -17.24 0.24
C PRO A 52 -8.95 -18.01 -1.06
N ASP A 53 -8.42 -17.34 -2.10
CA ASP A 53 -8.17 -17.93 -3.42
C ASP A 53 -6.86 -18.73 -3.47
N ALA A 54 -5.94 -18.43 -2.57
CA ALA A 54 -4.63 -19.07 -2.48
C ALA A 54 -4.22 -19.26 -1.01
N PRO A 55 -4.66 -20.34 -0.34
CA PRO A 55 -4.43 -20.54 1.09
C PRO A 55 -2.95 -20.64 1.49
N ALA A 56 -2.06 -20.89 0.53
CA ALA A 56 -0.63 -20.95 0.75
C ALA A 56 0.04 -19.56 0.82
N PHE A 57 -0.65 -18.49 0.40
CA PHE A 57 -0.10 -17.15 0.32
C PHE A 57 -1.03 -16.14 0.99
N ASN A 58 -0.44 -15.18 1.71
CA ASN A 58 -1.20 -14.04 2.22
C ASN A 58 -1.40 -13.01 1.10
N ARG A 59 -2.49 -12.25 1.16
CA ARG A 59 -2.70 -11.04 0.38
C ARG A 59 -2.37 -9.84 1.27
N VAL A 60 -1.83 -8.77 0.69
CA VAL A 60 -1.70 -7.51 1.43
C VAL A 60 -2.96 -6.68 1.20
N HIS A 61 -3.47 -6.03 2.24
CA HIS A 61 -4.57 -5.08 2.16
C HIS A 61 -4.07 -3.68 2.49
N VAL A 62 -4.61 -2.66 1.84
CA VAL A 62 -4.27 -1.26 2.09
C VAL A 62 -5.39 -0.62 2.88
N ASP A 63 -5.07 0.00 4.02
CA ASP A 63 -6.01 0.84 4.72
C ASP A 63 -6.22 2.15 3.92
N PRO A 64 -7.43 2.37 3.37
CA PRO A 64 -7.71 3.53 2.55
C PRO A 64 -7.74 4.82 3.36
N LEU A 65 -7.89 4.80 4.70
CA LEU A 65 -7.87 5.98 5.58
C LEU A 65 -6.45 6.44 5.90
N LEU A 66 -5.50 5.52 5.97
CA LEU A 66 -4.10 5.80 6.29
C LEU A 66 -3.26 6.07 5.04
N CYS A 67 -3.62 5.47 3.90
CA CYS A 67 -2.86 5.65 2.66
C CYS A 67 -2.79 7.12 2.25
N ILE A 68 -1.57 7.64 2.03
CA ILE A 68 -1.36 9.03 1.63
C ILE A 68 -1.12 9.19 0.12
N GLY A 69 -1.19 8.10 -0.65
CA GLY A 69 -0.94 8.14 -2.09
C GLY A 69 0.52 8.45 -2.46
N CYS A 70 1.49 8.07 -1.61
CA CYS A 70 2.90 8.42 -1.81
C CYS A 70 3.62 7.64 -2.92
N LYS A 71 2.98 6.63 -3.52
CA LYS A 71 3.53 5.72 -4.56
C LYS A 71 4.80 4.96 -4.18
N LYS A 72 5.30 5.05 -2.94
CA LYS A 72 6.52 4.34 -2.54
C LYS A 72 6.40 2.82 -2.62
N CYS A 73 5.21 2.28 -2.39
CA CYS A 73 4.91 0.86 -2.50
C CYS A 73 5.12 0.28 -3.91
N ILE A 74 5.16 1.12 -4.95
CA ILE A 74 5.43 0.70 -6.34
C ILE A 74 6.80 1.17 -6.83
N THR A 75 7.43 2.15 -6.18
CA THR A 75 8.72 2.71 -6.62
C THR A 75 9.92 2.21 -5.83
N LYS A 76 9.75 1.77 -4.58
CA LYS A 76 10.86 1.36 -3.70
C LYS A 76 10.89 -0.15 -3.54
N GLY A 77 11.99 -0.76 -3.98
CA GLY A 77 12.34 -2.15 -3.74
C GLY A 77 13.27 -2.32 -2.54
N PRO A 78 13.62 -3.58 -2.21
CA PRO A 78 14.59 -3.88 -1.15
C PRO A 78 15.95 -3.25 -1.47
N MET A 79 16.70 -2.87 -0.45
CA MET A 79 18.01 -2.19 -0.58
C MET A 79 17.97 -0.84 -1.32
N ASP A 80 16.86 -0.10 -1.20
CA ASP A 80 16.65 1.21 -1.85
C ASP A 80 16.79 1.17 -3.38
N THR A 81 16.53 0.00 -3.97
CA THR A 81 16.46 -0.17 -5.42
C THR A 81 15.19 0.50 -5.95
N LEU A 82 15.28 1.13 -7.13
CA LEU A 82 14.12 1.67 -7.81
C LEU A 82 13.39 0.51 -8.51
N LEU A 83 12.15 0.27 -8.12
CA LEU A 83 11.25 -0.68 -8.79
C LEU A 83 10.28 0.11 -9.68
N GLU A 84 9.96 -0.42 -10.85
CA GLU A 84 8.92 0.12 -11.74
C GLU A 84 7.59 -0.60 -11.53
N GLY A 85 7.17 -0.79 -10.28
CA GLY A 85 5.94 -1.49 -9.94
C GLY A 85 6.08 -2.55 -8.86
N CYS A 86 4.97 -3.19 -8.52
CA CYS A 86 4.98 -4.44 -7.78
C CYS A 86 5.49 -5.56 -8.71
N PRO A 87 6.30 -6.54 -8.25
CA PRO A 87 6.74 -7.65 -9.10
C PRO A 87 5.60 -8.46 -9.73
N TRP A 88 4.44 -8.46 -9.08
CA TRP A 88 3.21 -9.13 -9.52
C TRP A 88 2.21 -8.17 -10.16
N ASP A 89 2.59 -6.90 -10.33
CA ASP A 89 1.73 -5.80 -10.72
C ASP A 89 0.41 -5.76 -9.92
N ALA A 90 0.52 -6.08 -8.62
CA ALA A 90 -0.64 -6.30 -7.78
C ALA A 90 -1.15 -5.04 -7.06
N ILE A 91 -0.57 -3.87 -7.35
CA ILE A 91 -0.87 -2.60 -6.67
C ILE A 91 -1.34 -1.57 -7.69
N ASP A 92 -2.64 -1.31 -7.66
CA ASP A 92 -3.29 -0.34 -8.52
C ASP A 92 -3.39 1.02 -7.82
N MET A 93 -2.85 2.06 -8.47
CA MET A 93 -2.94 3.43 -7.97
C MET A 93 -4.18 4.11 -8.55
N LEU A 94 -5.30 4.02 -7.85
CA LEU A 94 -6.58 4.59 -8.28
C LEU A 94 -6.76 6.03 -7.77
N PRO A 95 -7.42 6.92 -8.54
CA PRO A 95 -7.85 8.21 -8.03
C PRO A 95 -8.90 8.01 -6.94
N LEU A 96 -8.91 8.90 -5.94
CA LEU A 96 -9.85 8.79 -4.82
C LEU A 96 -11.31 8.72 -5.26
N GLU A 97 -11.67 9.47 -6.30
CA GLU A 97 -13.01 9.50 -6.87
C GLU A 97 -13.44 8.13 -7.42
N ALA A 98 -12.53 7.40 -8.08
CA ALA A 98 -12.80 6.05 -8.56
C ALA A 98 -12.91 5.05 -7.40
N TYR A 99 -12.05 5.21 -6.38
CA TYR A 99 -12.13 4.38 -5.19
C TYR A 99 -13.46 4.57 -4.44
N GLU A 100 -13.88 5.82 -4.21
CA GLU A 100 -15.15 6.13 -3.54
C GLU A 100 -16.36 5.65 -4.37
N ALA A 101 -16.25 5.59 -5.70
CA ALA A 101 -17.30 5.08 -6.58
C ALA A 101 -17.46 3.55 -6.51
N GLU A 102 -16.36 2.81 -6.34
CA GLU A 102 -16.36 1.34 -6.33
C GLU A 102 -16.56 0.77 -4.92
N TYR A 103 -15.90 1.36 -3.90
CA TYR A 103 -15.87 0.84 -2.52
C TYR A 103 -16.70 1.68 -1.53
N GLY A 104 -17.22 2.83 -1.95
CA GLY A 104 -18.03 3.73 -1.13
C GLY A 104 -17.24 4.86 -0.46
N THR A 105 -17.97 5.81 0.12
CA THR A 105 -17.38 7.04 0.70
C THR A 105 -16.64 6.75 2.00
N LEU A 106 -15.39 7.21 2.09
CA LEU A 106 -14.58 7.06 3.29
C LEU A 106 -14.96 8.10 4.38
N PRO A 107 -15.02 7.71 5.66
CA PRO A 107 -15.16 8.67 6.76
C PRO A 107 -13.85 9.43 6.96
N TYR A 108 -13.86 10.74 6.67
CA TYR A 108 -12.68 11.62 6.80
C TYR A 108 -12.61 12.32 8.15
#